data_AF-A0A916Z8S1-F1
#
_entry.id   AF-A0A916Z8S1-F1
#
_cell.length_a   1.000
_cell.length_b   1.000
_cell.length_c   1.000
_cell.angle_alpha   90.00
_cell.angle_beta   90.00
_cell.angle_gamma   90.00
#
_symmetry.space_group_name_H-M   'P 1'
#
loop_
_entity.id
_entity.type
_entity.pdbx_description
1 polymer ?
#
loop_
_entity_poly.entity_id
_entity_poly.type
_entity_poly.pdbx_seq_one_letter_code
_entity_poly.pdbx_strand_id
1 'polypeptide(L)'
;MALTFPRGHRILGVPATTMKTALRAFSKGNHPGRFLQQKSIFPSIVHGGHAYEIAIATDLIDPDEYALTDVGLAVARSRSVTKQPVKRARDTLAKLIEHIKTINADPDRDITVERVYLYGSVMRNEPTVGDVDLQIEVERGPKWAKDFDGFYAAMTDLVAQYSPSYNDHGMMGAIDKGFEYIIFGHRKAQILAGAQINAGQLELIPAPCQLIYTATGGVNWTAPIAPNHPDFNPAEEGSDQAARLDQLPEAQIDLPRPVDARFITQFNSRGWVGLSEFAPTYDANIYLQLLHQYCGGKSNQRLFANTESNIEILQATDDFIDTLDPRRKVLLSAGDNLDASDASFILERENTISDDDITIAMNLSNFTIHSHRKSERQHFFAMLITAACIHAADRFHALQLQEARENPRNVTSVIKSDTSIASEDIATANAISSVILDHLLEL
;
A
#
# COMPACT_ATOMS: atom_id res chain seq x y z
N MET A 1 4.82 -3.71 17.61
CA MET A 1 5.27 -2.36 17.10
C MET A 1 5.07 -2.24 15.58
N ALA A 2 4.82 -1.02 15.04
CA ALA A 2 4.65 -0.78 13.60
C ALA A 2 5.98 -0.44 12.90
N LEU A 3 6.22 -1.01 11.71
CA LEU A 3 7.38 -0.74 10.88
C LEU A 3 7.48 0.78 10.55
N THR A 4 8.69 1.34 10.54
CA THR A 4 8.90 2.78 10.28
C THR A 4 9.89 2.98 9.14
N PHE A 5 9.47 3.69 8.10
CA PHE A 5 10.30 4.00 6.93
C PHE A 5 10.97 5.38 7.06
N PRO A 6 12.26 5.53 6.71
CA PRO A 6 12.88 6.82 6.49
C PRO A 6 12.13 7.65 5.43
N ARG A 7 12.24 8.98 5.51
CA ARG A 7 11.66 9.85 4.48
C ARG A 7 12.32 9.57 3.13
N GLY A 8 11.50 9.40 2.10
CA GLY A 8 11.97 9.11 0.74
C GLY A 8 12.42 7.67 0.52
N HIS A 9 12.24 6.77 1.49
CA HIS A 9 12.53 5.36 1.29
C HIS A 9 11.68 4.78 0.15
N ARG A 10 12.31 3.93 -0.67
CA ARG A 10 11.69 3.27 -1.81
C ARG A 10 11.86 1.75 -1.68
N ILE A 11 10.83 1.00 -2.02
CA ILE A 11 10.82 -0.45 -2.10
C ILE A 11 10.93 -0.78 -3.59
N LEU A 12 12.11 -1.23 -4.03
CA LEU A 12 12.44 -1.49 -5.45
C LEU A 12 11.99 -0.37 -6.40
N GLY A 13 12.38 0.87 -6.10
CA GLY A 13 12.01 2.03 -6.92
C GLY A 13 10.61 2.59 -6.65
N VAL A 14 9.72 1.90 -5.93
CA VAL A 14 8.39 2.44 -5.56
C VAL A 14 8.46 3.17 -4.21
N PRO A 15 8.01 4.44 -4.08
CA PRO A 15 8.00 5.12 -2.79
C PRO A 15 7.22 4.34 -1.73
N ALA A 16 7.79 4.14 -0.54
CA ALA A 16 7.15 3.36 0.53
C ALA A 16 5.80 3.94 0.98
N THR A 17 5.62 5.26 0.86
CA THR A 17 4.35 5.94 1.12
C THR A 17 3.27 5.59 0.11
N THR A 18 3.65 5.45 -1.17
CA THR A 18 2.77 4.98 -2.25
C THR A 18 2.41 3.52 -1.99
N MET A 19 3.40 2.65 -1.78
CA MET A 19 3.17 1.23 -1.49
C MET A 19 2.24 1.02 -0.31
N LYS A 20 2.51 1.68 0.83
CA LYS A 20 1.65 1.67 2.02
C LYS A 20 0.21 2.05 1.72
N THR A 21 -0.01 3.12 0.95
CA THR A 21 -1.35 3.61 0.64
C THR A 21 -2.09 2.63 -0.26
N ALA A 22 -1.40 2.05 -1.24
CA ALA A 22 -1.94 1.03 -2.13
C ALA A 22 -2.32 -0.27 -1.37
N LEU A 23 -1.44 -0.77 -0.49
CA LEU A 23 -1.69 -1.95 0.34
C LEU A 23 -2.88 -1.74 1.29
N ARG A 24 -3.06 -0.53 1.85
CA ARG A 24 -4.25 -0.20 2.65
C ARG A 24 -5.54 -0.20 1.84
N ALA A 25 -5.49 0.18 0.57
CA ALA A 25 -6.65 0.12 -0.31
C ALA A 25 -6.99 -1.34 -0.66
N PHE A 26 -5.95 -2.13 -0.95
CA PHE A 26 -6.06 -3.57 -1.18
C PHE A 26 -6.69 -4.29 0.01
N SER A 27 -6.20 -4.06 1.23
CA SER A 27 -6.66 -4.75 2.45
C SER A 27 -8.13 -4.52 2.81
N LYS A 28 -8.82 -3.55 2.19
CA LYS A 28 -10.25 -3.31 2.41
C LYS A 28 -11.15 -4.31 1.68
N GLY A 29 -10.59 -5.11 0.77
CA GLY A 29 -11.39 -6.06 -0.02
C GLY A 29 -10.59 -7.09 -0.81
N ASN A 30 -9.29 -7.22 -0.58
CA ASN A 30 -8.43 -8.26 -1.14
C ASN A 30 -8.56 -8.39 -2.67
N HIS A 31 -8.63 -7.25 -3.35
CA HIS A 31 -8.85 -7.19 -4.79
C HIS A 31 -7.77 -6.33 -5.46
N PRO A 32 -7.02 -6.86 -6.45
CA PRO A 32 -5.95 -6.12 -7.12
C PRO A 32 -6.41 -4.81 -7.74
N GLY A 33 -7.61 -4.77 -8.35
CA GLY A 33 -8.19 -3.54 -8.87
C GLY A 33 -8.24 -2.36 -7.87
N ARG A 34 -8.48 -2.62 -6.57
CA ARG A 34 -8.47 -1.55 -5.55
C ARG A 34 -7.07 -1.00 -5.27
N PHE A 35 -6.05 -1.83 -5.43
CA PHE A 35 -4.65 -1.41 -5.38
C PHE A 35 -4.35 -0.49 -6.58
N LEU A 36 -4.66 -0.96 -7.79
CA LEU A 36 -4.33 -0.27 -9.05
C LEU A 36 -5.07 1.06 -9.23
N GLN A 37 -6.31 1.15 -8.76
CA GLN A 37 -7.18 2.32 -8.96
C GLN A 37 -6.87 3.53 -8.05
N GLN A 38 -5.77 3.52 -7.29
CA GLN A 38 -5.43 4.62 -6.40
C GLN A 38 -4.89 5.84 -7.18
N LYS A 39 -5.78 6.58 -7.85
CA LYS A 39 -5.47 7.77 -8.67
C LYS A 39 -4.78 8.90 -7.89
N SER A 40 -4.85 8.89 -6.56
CA SER A 40 -4.16 9.86 -5.69
C SER A 40 -2.66 9.59 -5.55
N ILE A 41 -2.18 8.40 -5.89
CA ILE A 41 -0.77 7.99 -5.70
C ILE A 41 -0.14 7.38 -6.95
N PHE A 42 -0.94 6.88 -7.91
CA PHE A 42 -0.46 6.37 -9.19
C PHE A 42 -0.84 7.32 -10.33
N PRO A 43 0.13 7.86 -11.09
CA PRO A 43 -0.14 8.70 -12.24
C PRO A 43 -0.92 7.97 -13.36
N SER A 44 -0.64 6.67 -13.51
CA SER A 44 -1.33 5.81 -14.46
C SER A 44 -1.56 4.40 -13.92
N ILE A 45 -2.43 3.63 -14.57
CA ILE A 45 -2.67 2.23 -14.22
C ILE A 45 -1.42 1.35 -14.40
N VAL A 46 -0.51 1.73 -15.30
CA VAL A 46 0.77 1.03 -15.52
C VAL A 46 1.71 1.22 -14.32
N HIS A 47 1.73 2.42 -13.72
CA HIS A 47 2.46 2.65 -12.46
C HIS A 47 1.90 1.80 -11.33
N GLY A 48 0.56 1.71 -11.24
CA GLY A 48 -0.11 0.81 -10.30
C GLY A 48 0.26 -0.66 -10.55
N GLY A 49 0.27 -1.08 -11.82
CA GLY A 49 0.63 -2.43 -12.25
C GLY A 49 2.06 -2.78 -11.84
N HIS A 50 3.03 -1.91 -12.17
CA HIS A 50 4.42 -2.07 -11.72
C HIS A 50 4.49 -2.18 -10.19
N ALA A 51 3.84 -1.29 -9.43
CA ALA A 51 3.86 -1.36 -7.97
C ALA A 51 3.22 -2.64 -7.42
N TYR A 52 2.19 -3.17 -8.07
CA TYR A 52 1.57 -4.44 -7.68
C TYR A 52 2.53 -5.62 -7.92
N GLU A 53 3.28 -5.61 -9.02
CA GLU A 53 4.35 -6.58 -9.27
C GLU A 53 5.44 -6.53 -8.20
N ILE A 54 5.86 -5.32 -7.82
CA ILE A 54 6.81 -5.14 -6.72
C ILE A 54 6.24 -5.70 -5.42
N ALA A 55 4.97 -5.45 -5.13
CA ALA A 55 4.33 -5.95 -3.91
C ALA A 55 4.32 -7.48 -3.84
N ILE A 56 4.12 -8.17 -4.97
CA ILE A 56 4.23 -9.64 -5.03
C ILE A 56 5.70 -10.07 -4.89
N ALA A 57 6.61 -9.46 -5.64
CA ALA A 57 8.03 -9.83 -5.64
C ALA A 57 8.72 -9.59 -4.29
N THR A 58 8.18 -8.71 -3.46
CA THR A 58 8.69 -8.39 -2.11
C THR A 58 7.86 -9.06 -1.01
N ASP A 59 7.05 -10.06 -1.37
CA ASP A 59 6.23 -10.84 -0.44
C ASP A 59 5.31 -9.97 0.43
N LEU A 60 4.79 -8.87 -0.12
CA LEU A 60 3.81 -8.02 0.55
C LEU A 60 2.37 -8.46 0.23
N ILE A 61 2.18 -9.15 -0.89
CA ILE A 61 0.91 -9.71 -1.34
C ILE A 61 1.15 -11.15 -1.74
N ASP A 62 0.36 -12.06 -1.17
CA ASP A 62 0.24 -13.42 -1.65
C ASP A 62 -0.64 -13.42 -2.92
N PRO A 63 -0.10 -13.79 -4.09
CA PRO A 63 -0.85 -13.77 -5.35
C PRO A 63 -1.87 -14.92 -5.47
N ASP A 64 -1.74 -16.00 -4.69
CA ASP A 64 -2.64 -17.15 -4.73
C ASP A 64 -3.85 -16.92 -3.82
N GLU A 65 -3.62 -16.35 -2.64
CA GLU A 65 -4.70 -16.01 -1.70
C GLU A 65 -5.33 -14.63 -1.94
N TYR A 66 -4.69 -13.80 -2.77
CA TYR A 66 -5.00 -12.37 -2.92
C TYR A 66 -5.08 -11.65 -1.55
N ALA A 67 -4.18 -12.01 -0.64
CA ALA A 67 -4.13 -11.48 0.72
C ALA A 67 -2.84 -10.71 0.99
N LEU A 68 -2.86 -9.82 1.98
CA LEU A 68 -1.61 -9.27 2.51
C LEU A 68 -0.94 -10.35 3.36
N THR A 69 0.35 -10.56 3.13
CA THR A 69 1.21 -11.33 4.05
C THR A 69 1.40 -10.55 5.37
N ASP A 70 2.02 -11.17 6.37
CA ASP A 70 2.36 -10.48 7.62
C ASP A 70 3.28 -9.26 7.39
N VAL A 71 4.22 -9.39 6.44
CA VAL A 71 5.12 -8.31 6.03
C VAL A 71 4.32 -7.21 5.33
N GLY A 72 3.44 -7.57 4.39
CA GLY A 72 2.53 -6.63 3.72
C GLY A 72 1.64 -5.86 4.70
N LEU A 73 1.12 -6.55 5.71
CA LEU A 73 0.30 -5.97 6.76
C LEU A 73 1.12 -4.98 7.62
N ALA A 74 2.36 -5.32 7.93
CA ALA A 74 3.27 -4.42 8.64
C ALA A 74 3.60 -3.17 7.82
N VAL A 75 3.85 -3.30 6.52
CA VAL A 75 4.05 -2.15 5.61
C VAL A 75 2.79 -1.30 5.50
N ALA A 76 1.61 -1.90 5.35
CA ALA A 76 0.34 -1.19 5.32
C ALA A 76 0.08 -0.42 6.63
N ARG A 77 0.47 -1.01 7.77
CA ARG A 77 0.35 -0.38 9.10
C ARG A 77 1.52 0.55 9.45
N SER A 78 2.56 0.57 8.64
CA SER A 78 3.79 1.33 8.91
C SER A 78 3.52 2.81 9.15
N ARG A 79 4.35 3.44 9.97
CA ARG A 79 4.30 4.88 10.19
C ARG A 79 5.36 5.56 9.32
N SER A 80 4.96 6.64 8.66
CA SER A 80 5.91 7.56 8.01
C SER A 80 6.12 8.70 8.99
N VAL A 81 7.14 8.58 9.84
CA VAL A 81 7.37 9.57 10.89
C VAL A 81 8.49 10.51 10.46
N THR A 82 8.21 11.81 10.47
CA THR A 82 9.28 12.81 10.36
C THR A 82 10.01 12.81 11.69
N LYS A 83 11.20 12.22 11.73
CA LYS A 83 12.03 12.24 12.94
C LYS A 83 12.33 13.69 13.34
N GLN A 84 12.30 13.96 14.63
CA GLN A 84 12.58 15.28 15.22
C GLN A 84 13.80 15.20 16.13
N PRO A 85 14.52 16.30 16.38
CA PRO A 85 15.61 16.32 17.35
C PRO A 85 15.13 15.87 18.72
N VAL A 86 15.88 14.98 19.38
CA VAL A 86 15.54 14.42 20.70
C VAL A 86 15.33 15.50 21.77
N LYS A 87 15.98 16.66 21.62
CA LYS A 87 15.77 17.82 22.49
C LYS A 87 14.29 18.22 22.54
N ARG A 88 13.61 18.29 21.39
CA ARG A 88 12.19 18.67 21.33
C ARG A 88 11.29 17.63 21.99
N ALA A 89 11.63 16.35 21.86
CA ALA A 89 10.93 15.26 22.53
C ALA A 89 11.08 15.36 24.05
N ARG A 90 12.29 15.62 24.55
CA ARG A 90 12.57 15.84 25.97
C ARG A 90 11.87 17.07 26.53
N ASP A 91 11.88 18.19 25.81
CA ASP A 91 11.18 19.40 26.23
C ASP A 91 9.67 19.16 26.35
N THR A 92 9.10 18.36 25.44
CA THR A 92 7.68 17.99 25.48
C THR A 92 7.38 17.04 26.63
N LEU A 93 8.24 16.03 26.83
CA LEU A 93 8.13 15.07 27.92
C LEU A 93 8.23 15.77 29.29
N ALA A 94 9.19 16.68 29.48
CA ALA A 94 9.34 17.45 30.70
C ALA A 94 8.07 18.27 31.01
N LYS A 95 7.48 18.92 30.01
CA LYS A 95 6.21 19.65 30.17
C LYS A 95 5.05 18.73 30.56
N LEU A 96 4.96 17.55 29.96
CA LEU A 96 3.95 16.56 30.31
C LEU A 96 4.10 16.10 31.78
N ILE A 97 5.33 15.83 32.21
CA ILE A 97 5.61 15.42 33.59
C ILE A 97 5.29 16.54 34.60
N GLU A 98 5.59 17.81 34.28
CA GLU A 98 5.19 18.94 35.13
C GLU A 98 3.66 19.12 35.19
N HIS A 99 2.95 18.87 34.10
CA HIS A 99 1.49 18.84 34.09
C HIS A 99 0.94 17.70 34.95
N ILE A 100 1.52 16.49 34.86
CA ILE A 100 1.15 15.35 35.70
C ILE A 100 1.36 15.65 37.19
N LYS A 101 2.46 16.31 37.55
CA LYS A 101 2.68 16.76 38.94
C LYS A 101 1.58 17.73 39.40
N THR A 102 1.11 18.60 38.51
CA THR A 102 0.03 19.55 38.82
C THR A 102 -1.29 18.81 39.06
N ILE A 103 -1.62 17.81 38.22
CA ILE A 103 -2.79 16.93 38.40
C ILE A 103 -2.72 16.24 39.78
N ASN A 104 -1.60 15.58 40.09
CA ASN A 104 -1.47 14.81 41.33
C ASN A 104 -1.39 15.68 42.60
N ALA A 105 -0.99 16.95 42.48
CA ALA A 105 -0.96 17.88 43.59
C ALA A 105 -2.35 18.39 44.00
N ASP A 106 -3.35 18.28 43.11
CA ASP A 106 -4.73 18.67 43.42
C ASP A 106 -5.39 17.63 44.34
N PRO A 107 -5.84 18.02 45.56
CA PRO A 107 -6.55 17.10 46.47
C PRO A 107 -7.90 16.63 45.92
N ASP A 108 -8.54 17.42 45.05
CA ASP A 108 -9.84 17.15 44.43
C ASP A 108 -9.71 16.64 42.98
N ARG A 109 -8.52 16.17 42.61
CA ARG A 109 -8.25 15.62 41.28
C ARG A 109 -9.21 14.48 40.91
N ASP A 110 -9.58 14.42 39.64
CA ASP A 110 -10.41 13.34 39.10
C ASP A 110 -9.64 12.03 38.92
N ILE A 111 -8.32 12.12 38.72
CA ILE A 111 -7.44 10.99 38.47
C ILE A 111 -6.15 11.13 39.27
N THR A 112 -5.53 10.00 39.60
CA THR A 112 -4.14 9.97 40.08
C THR A 112 -3.30 9.25 39.03
N VAL A 113 -2.22 9.89 38.58
CA VAL A 113 -1.22 9.24 37.73
C VAL A 113 -0.24 8.51 38.65
N GLU A 114 -0.29 7.18 38.66
CA GLU A 114 0.50 6.37 39.60
C GLU A 114 1.95 6.22 39.15
N ARG A 115 2.15 5.86 37.88
CA ARG A 115 3.48 5.55 37.31
C ARG A 115 3.58 6.03 35.87
N VAL A 116 4.79 6.43 35.46
CA VAL A 116 5.12 6.67 34.04
C VAL A 116 6.42 5.96 33.68
N TYR A 117 6.33 5.04 32.72
CA TYR A 117 7.46 4.35 32.13
C TYR A 117 7.77 4.94 30.75
N LEU A 118 9.05 5.24 30.53
CA LEU A 118 9.57 5.72 29.25
C LEU A 118 10.25 4.57 28.50
N TYR A 119 9.93 4.46 27.21
CA TYR A 119 10.49 3.46 26.31
C TYR A 119 11.24 4.12 25.13
N GLY A 120 11.85 3.26 24.32
CA GLY A 120 12.24 3.63 22.96
C GLY A 120 13.40 4.62 22.84
N SER A 121 13.41 5.36 21.74
CA SER A 121 14.55 6.15 21.28
C SER A 121 14.89 7.36 22.17
N VAL A 122 13.90 7.92 22.87
CA VAL A 122 14.11 9.07 23.79
C VAL A 122 14.91 8.62 25.01
N MET A 123 14.56 7.47 25.59
CA MET A 123 15.28 6.85 26.71
C MET A 123 16.73 6.57 26.33
N ARG A 124 16.98 6.03 25.13
CA ARG A 124 18.32 5.71 24.61
C ARG A 124 19.12 6.93 24.15
N ASN A 125 18.59 8.14 24.26
CA ASN A 125 19.25 9.37 23.81
C ASN A 125 19.65 9.34 22.33
N GLU A 126 18.83 8.73 21.47
CA GLU A 126 19.09 8.78 20.02
C GLU A 126 19.04 10.22 19.51
N PRO A 127 19.85 10.63 18.54
CA PRO A 127 19.90 12.02 18.07
C PRO A 127 18.55 12.55 17.55
N THR A 128 17.76 11.66 16.95
CA THR A 128 16.46 11.97 16.37
C THR A 128 15.46 10.88 16.71
N VAL A 129 14.20 11.26 16.96
CA VAL A 129 13.14 10.36 17.43
C VAL A 129 11.86 10.58 16.64
N GLY A 130 11.05 9.54 16.47
CA GLY A 130 9.75 9.64 15.79
C GLY A 130 8.66 10.19 16.71
N ASP A 131 8.55 9.58 17.88
CA ASP A 131 7.61 9.86 18.96
C ASP A 131 8.26 9.56 20.32
N VAL A 132 7.49 9.79 21.38
CA VAL A 132 7.80 9.44 22.77
C VAL A 132 6.86 8.30 23.15
N ASP A 133 7.44 7.12 23.37
CA ASP A 133 6.72 5.94 23.83
C ASP A 133 6.62 5.98 25.37
N LEU A 134 5.39 6.08 25.88
CA LEU A 134 5.12 6.13 27.31
C LEU A 134 4.05 5.12 27.66
N GLN A 135 4.24 4.42 28.78
CA GLN A 135 3.16 3.81 29.51
C GLN A 135 2.82 4.68 30.71
N ILE A 136 1.58 5.14 30.78
CA ILE A 136 1.06 5.97 31.85
C ILE A 136 0.00 5.15 32.58
N GLU A 137 0.25 4.89 33.85
CA GLU A 137 -0.71 4.21 34.72
C GLU A 137 -1.52 5.24 35.51
N VAL A 138 -2.84 5.06 35.48
CA VAL A 138 -3.78 6.02 36.05
C VAL A 138 -4.84 5.29 36.86
N GLU A 139 -5.14 5.82 38.03
CA GLU A 139 -6.26 5.40 38.87
C GLU A 139 -7.26 6.55 39.07
N ARG A 140 -8.43 6.22 39.60
CA ARG A 140 -9.42 7.22 40.02
C ARG A 140 -8.85 8.09 41.14
N GLY A 141 -9.15 9.38 41.07
CA GLY A 141 -8.74 10.33 42.10
C GLY A 141 -9.39 10.04 43.47
N PRO A 142 -8.82 10.57 44.57
CA PRO A 142 -9.28 10.26 45.92
C PRO A 142 -10.76 10.56 46.18
N LYS A 143 -11.30 11.63 45.57
CA LYS A 143 -12.71 12.00 45.73
C LYS A 143 -13.68 10.95 45.18
N TRP A 144 -13.21 10.10 44.26
CA TRP A 144 -13.98 9.07 43.59
C TRP A 144 -13.73 7.65 44.12
N ALA A 145 -12.93 7.49 45.20
CA ALA A 145 -12.48 6.19 45.69
C ALA A 145 -13.61 5.18 45.96
N LYS A 146 -14.82 5.67 46.31
CA LYS A 146 -16.02 4.86 46.58
C LYS A 146 -17.21 5.19 45.68
N ASP A 147 -17.02 6.03 44.67
CA ASP A 147 -18.09 6.53 43.80
C ASP A 147 -17.68 6.37 42.33
N PHE A 148 -17.96 5.20 41.77
CA PHE A 148 -17.68 4.93 40.36
C PHE A 148 -18.67 5.62 39.43
N ASP A 149 -19.94 5.66 39.81
CA ASP A 149 -20.99 6.25 38.98
C ASP A 149 -20.80 7.76 38.83
N GLY A 150 -20.47 8.45 39.93
CA GLY A 150 -20.12 9.87 39.90
C GLY A 150 -18.87 10.15 39.08
N PHE A 151 -17.85 9.29 39.17
CA PHE A 151 -16.65 9.38 38.35
C PHE A 151 -16.97 9.20 36.86
N TYR A 152 -17.77 8.20 36.50
CA TYR A 152 -18.17 7.94 35.12
C TYR A 152 -18.95 9.12 34.54
N ALA A 153 -19.90 9.67 35.31
CA ALA A 153 -20.64 10.87 34.93
C ALA A 153 -19.70 12.06 34.71
N ALA A 154 -18.74 12.29 35.61
CA ALA A 154 -17.76 13.37 35.47
C ALA A 154 -16.88 13.22 34.21
N MET A 155 -16.43 12.00 33.88
CA MET A 155 -15.66 11.76 32.64
C MET A 155 -16.52 11.99 31.40
N THR A 156 -17.77 11.55 31.43
CA THR A 156 -18.72 11.75 30.33
C THR A 156 -18.98 13.23 30.09
N ASP A 157 -19.24 14.00 31.15
CA ASP A 157 -19.43 15.45 31.09
C ASP A 157 -18.18 16.17 30.56
N LEU A 158 -16.99 15.75 31.01
CA LEU A 158 -15.73 16.27 30.51
C LEU A 158 -15.58 16.03 29.00
N VAL A 159 -15.82 14.80 28.54
CA VAL A 159 -15.74 14.44 27.12
C VAL A 159 -16.75 15.24 26.30
N ALA A 160 -17.97 15.43 26.78
CA ALA A 160 -18.99 16.22 26.12
C ALA A 160 -18.60 17.71 25.98
N GLN A 161 -17.89 18.27 26.97
CA GLN A 161 -17.37 19.64 26.90
C GLN A 161 -16.30 19.81 25.82
N TYR A 162 -15.39 18.84 25.67
CA TYR A 162 -14.31 18.89 24.68
C TYR A 162 -14.74 18.42 23.29
N SER A 163 -15.72 17.52 23.20
CA SER A 163 -16.18 16.93 21.95
C SER A 163 -17.68 16.60 22.03
N PRO A 164 -18.56 17.60 21.81
CA PRO A 164 -20.02 17.43 21.92
C PRO A 164 -20.61 16.37 20.96
N SER A 165 -19.90 16.07 19.88
CA SER A 165 -20.29 15.06 18.88
C SER A 165 -19.65 13.68 19.13
N TYR A 166 -19.01 13.47 20.28
CA TYR A 166 -18.44 12.17 20.63
C TYR A 166 -19.57 11.17 20.86
N ASN A 167 -19.63 10.14 20.02
CA ASN A 167 -20.53 9.00 20.21
C ASN A 167 -19.70 7.83 20.74
N ASP A 168 -20.04 7.38 21.94
CA ASP A 168 -19.32 6.33 22.62
C ASP A 168 -19.58 4.95 21.98
N HIS A 169 -18.56 4.08 22.01
CA HIS A 169 -18.65 2.68 21.58
C HIS A 169 -18.75 1.71 22.79
N GLY A 170 -18.85 2.23 24.02
CA GLY A 170 -19.17 1.47 25.23
C GLY A 170 -18.64 2.15 26.50
N MET A 171 -19.10 1.76 27.69
CA MET A 171 -18.83 2.43 28.98
C MET A 171 -17.35 2.82 29.24
N MET A 172 -16.38 2.06 28.74
CA MET A 172 -14.96 2.37 28.93
C MET A 172 -14.43 3.49 28.02
N GLY A 173 -15.07 3.73 26.86
CA GLY A 173 -14.61 4.70 25.87
C GLY A 173 -14.60 6.14 26.38
N ALA A 174 -15.67 6.54 27.09
CA ALA A 174 -15.73 7.85 27.75
C ALA A 174 -14.67 8.03 28.85
N ILE A 175 -14.37 6.97 29.63
CA ILE A 175 -13.34 7.02 30.68
C ILE A 175 -11.95 7.20 30.05
N ASP A 176 -11.61 6.36 29.08
CA ASP A 176 -10.32 6.42 28.38
C ASP A 176 -10.12 7.80 27.74
N LYS A 177 -11.18 8.35 27.14
CA LYS A 177 -11.14 9.67 26.53
C LYS A 177 -11.04 10.80 27.55
N GLY A 178 -11.73 10.68 28.69
CA GLY A 178 -11.59 11.59 29.82
C GLY A 178 -10.16 11.65 30.33
N PHE A 179 -9.51 10.49 30.52
CA PHE A 179 -8.09 10.42 30.87
C PHE A 179 -7.20 11.14 29.86
N GLU A 180 -7.43 10.93 28.56
CA GLU A 180 -6.66 11.64 27.52
C GLU A 180 -6.80 13.16 27.63
N TYR A 181 -8.02 13.67 27.88
CA TYR A 181 -8.23 15.11 28.01
C TYR A 181 -7.58 15.69 29.25
N ILE A 182 -7.61 14.99 30.38
CA ILE A 182 -6.96 15.45 31.60
C ILE A 182 -5.44 15.48 31.42
N ILE A 183 -4.85 14.42 30.86
CA ILE A 183 -3.38 14.27 30.77
C ILE A 183 -2.79 15.08 29.60
N PHE A 184 -3.43 15.08 28.43
CA PHE A 184 -2.87 15.68 27.21
C PHE A 184 -3.58 16.97 26.79
N GLY A 185 -4.67 17.36 27.46
CA GLY A 185 -5.52 18.47 27.05
C GLY A 185 -6.36 18.13 25.82
N HIS A 186 -6.93 19.17 25.19
CA HIS A 186 -7.81 19.03 24.02
C HIS A 186 -7.17 18.24 22.86
N ARG A 187 -5.85 18.33 22.68
CA ARG A 187 -5.13 17.66 21.60
C ARG A 187 -3.78 17.16 22.05
N LYS A 188 -3.61 15.83 22.00
CA LYS A 188 -2.32 15.16 22.17
C LYS A 188 -1.31 15.69 21.16
N ALA A 189 -0.16 16.16 21.65
CA ALA A 189 0.93 16.58 20.79
C ALA A 189 1.38 15.41 19.89
N GLN A 190 1.67 15.66 18.61
CA GLN A 190 2.02 14.60 17.66
C GLN A 190 3.23 13.77 18.11
N ILE A 191 4.19 14.38 18.81
CA ILE A 191 5.37 13.68 19.34
C ILE A 191 5.03 12.74 20.51
N LEU A 192 3.84 12.87 21.12
CA LEU A 192 3.34 11.97 22.16
C LEU A 192 2.43 10.88 21.59
N ALA A 193 2.47 10.61 20.27
CA ALA A 193 1.62 9.61 19.64
C ALA A 193 1.87 8.16 20.13
N GLY A 194 3.04 7.90 20.71
CA GLY A 194 3.39 6.63 21.36
C GLY A 194 2.97 6.54 22.84
N ALA A 195 2.40 7.60 23.42
CA ALA A 195 1.96 7.60 24.81
C ALA A 195 0.60 6.91 24.98
N GLN A 196 0.57 5.87 25.82
CA GLN A 196 -0.58 5.05 26.13
C GLN A 196 -0.97 5.18 27.60
N ILE A 197 -2.27 5.20 27.89
CA ILE A 197 -2.83 5.26 29.25
C ILE A 197 -3.54 3.93 29.51
N ASN A 198 -3.16 3.21 30.58
CA ASN A 198 -3.80 1.95 31.02
C ASN A 198 -4.05 0.90 29.91
N ALA A 199 -3.30 0.96 28.81
CA ALA A 199 -3.56 0.10 27.66
C ALA A 199 -2.94 -1.30 27.80
N GLY A 200 -1.99 -1.47 28.72
CA GLY A 200 -1.27 -2.71 28.97
C GLY A 200 -0.48 -3.26 27.77
N GLN A 201 -0.31 -2.51 26.67
CA GLN A 201 0.36 -3.05 25.49
C GLN A 201 1.89 -2.95 25.58
N LEU A 202 2.41 -1.87 26.16
CA LEU A 202 3.86 -1.65 26.24
C LEU A 202 4.54 -2.52 27.30
N GLU A 203 3.83 -2.91 28.35
CA GLU A 203 4.30 -3.83 29.40
C GLU A 203 4.46 -5.27 28.92
N LEU A 204 3.70 -5.68 27.90
CA LEU A 204 3.76 -7.02 27.31
C LEU A 204 4.92 -7.20 26.33
N ILE A 205 5.68 -6.14 26.04
CA ILE A 205 6.79 -6.18 25.09
C ILE A 205 8.10 -6.45 25.85
N PRO A 206 8.96 -7.38 25.38
CA PRO A 206 10.31 -7.58 25.94
C PRO A 206 11.25 -6.43 25.53
N ALA A 207 11.00 -5.24 26.06
CA ALA A 207 11.69 -4.00 25.70
C ALA A 207 12.22 -3.24 26.94
N PRO A 208 13.43 -2.65 26.84
CA PRO A 208 13.97 -1.82 27.90
C PRO A 208 13.09 -0.62 28.21
N CYS A 209 12.89 -0.33 29.50
CA CYS A 209 12.06 0.76 29.98
C CYS A 209 12.68 1.46 31.20
N GLN A 210 12.31 2.72 31.42
CA GLN A 210 12.77 3.53 32.54
C GLN A 210 11.57 4.09 33.31
N LEU A 211 11.49 3.82 34.63
CA LEU A 211 10.47 4.40 35.50
C LEU A 211 10.83 5.86 35.82
N ILE A 212 10.26 6.81 35.08
CA ILE A 212 10.61 8.22 35.17
C ILE A 212 9.75 9.02 36.15
N TYR A 213 8.60 8.48 36.57
CA TYR A 213 7.69 9.13 37.51
C TYR A 213 6.94 8.11 38.37
N THR A 214 6.76 8.44 39.66
CA THR A 214 5.81 7.78 40.56
C THR A 214 5.03 8.81 41.37
N ALA A 215 3.79 8.52 41.76
CA ALA A 215 2.99 9.42 42.59
C ALA A 215 3.66 9.73 43.96
N THR A 216 4.35 8.74 44.54
CA THR A 216 5.00 8.86 45.87
C THR A 216 6.42 9.42 45.81
N GLY A 217 7.19 9.05 44.79
CA GLY A 217 8.60 9.45 44.63
C GLY A 217 8.82 10.66 43.72
N GLY A 218 7.80 11.10 43.00
CA GLY A 218 7.92 12.16 42.00
C GLY A 218 8.77 11.75 40.80
N VAL A 219 9.48 12.71 40.23
CA VAL A 219 10.24 12.53 38.98
C VAL A 219 11.63 11.97 39.26
N ASN A 220 12.05 10.96 38.51
CA ASN A 220 13.42 10.43 38.55
C ASN A 220 13.97 10.17 37.13
N TRP A 221 14.56 11.19 36.52
CA TRP A 221 15.19 11.08 35.19
C TRP A 221 16.43 10.18 35.16
N THR A 222 16.98 9.86 36.34
CA THR A 222 18.18 9.04 36.50
C THR A 222 17.87 7.61 36.96
N ALA A 223 16.58 7.23 36.98
CA ALA A 223 16.19 5.87 37.33
C ALA A 223 16.90 4.86 36.43
N PRO A 224 17.32 3.69 36.96
CA PRO A 224 17.98 2.68 36.15
C PRO A 224 17.03 2.21 35.02
N ILE A 225 17.61 1.94 33.86
CA ILE A 225 16.88 1.31 32.75
C ILE A 225 16.74 -0.17 33.08
N ALA A 226 15.51 -0.63 33.27
CA ALA A 226 15.20 -2.04 33.43
C ALA A 226 15.19 -2.72 32.04
N PRO A 227 15.63 -3.99 31.93
CA PRO A 227 15.61 -4.70 30.67
C PRO A 227 14.18 -4.95 30.15
N ASN A 228 13.20 -5.07 31.04
CA ASN A 228 11.78 -5.25 30.75
C ASN A 228 10.92 -4.50 31.78
N HIS A 229 9.63 -4.31 31.48
CA HIS A 229 8.64 -3.83 32.45
C HIS A 229 8.51 -4.78 33.65
N PRO A 230 8.27 -4.30 34.88
CA PRO A 230 8.09 -5.18 36.05
C PRO A 230 6.95 -6.19 35.91
N ASP A 231 5.90 -5.80 35.18
CA ASP A 231 4.73 -6.64 34.92
C ASP A 231 4.84 -7.47 33.63
N PHE A 232 6.02 -7.46 32.96
CA PHE A 232 6.25 -8.27 31.76
C PHE A 232 6.22 -9.76 32.10
N ASN A 233 5.30 -10.50 31.49
CA ASN A 233 5.18 -11.95 31.60
C ASN A 233 5.53 -12.63 30.26
N PRO A 234 6.65 -13.36 30.15
CA PRO A 234 7.05 -14.02 28.90
C PRO A 234 6.11 -15.16 28.49
N ALA A 235 5.23 -15.64 29.37
CA ALA A 235 4.23 -16.67 29.05
C ALA A 235 2.95 -16.08 28.45
N GLU A 236 2.74 -14.77 28.55
CA GLU A 236 1.66 -14.10 27.82
C GLU A 236 2.14 -13.81 26.40
N GLU A 237 1.45 -14.38 25.41
CA GLU A 237 1.71 -14.08 24.00
C GLU A 237 1.42 -12.60 23.73
N GLY A 238 2.46 -11.76 23.86
CA GLY A 238 2.47 -10.46 23.21
C GLY A 238 2.39 -10.67 21.70
N SER A 239 1.59 -9.87 21.00
CA SER A 239 1.43 -9.93 19.54
C SER A 239 2.68 -9.51 18.75
N ASP A 240 3.88 -9.67 19.31
CA ASP A 240 5.10 -8.97 18.90
C ASP A 240 6.07 -9.82 18.10
N GLN A 241 5.58 -10.36 16.98
CA GLN A 241 6.43 -10.36 15.79
C GLN A 241 6.22 -9.04 15.05
N ALA A 242 6.75 -7.96 15.61
CA ALA A 242 6.83 -6.70 14.90
C ALA A 242 7.80 -6.86 13.73
N ALA A 243 7.29 -6.92 12.50
CA ALA A 243 8.13 -7.00 11.32
C ALA A 243 9.15 -5.83 11.32
N ARG A 244 10.43 -6.17 11.22
CA ARG A 244 11.51 -5.18 11.18
C ARG A 244 11.84 -4.83 9.72
N LEU A 245 12.40 -3.65 9.49
CA LEU A 245 12.76 -3.22 8.13
C LEU A 245 13.80 -4.15 7.49
N ASP A 246 14.70 -4.72 8.30
CA ASP A 246 15.68 -5.74 7.92
C ASP A 246 15.07 -7.13 7.64
N GLN A 247 13.77 -7.30 7.87
CA GLN A 247 13.00 -8.51 7.52
C GLN A 247 12.18 -8.34 6.24
N LEU A 248 12.18 -7.16 5.61
CA LEU A 248 11.73 -7.08 4.23
C LEU A 248 12.65 -8.00 3.44
N PRO A 249 12.11 -9.03 2.75
CA PRO A 249 12.95 -9.88 1.93
C PRO A 249 13.77 -8.99 1.02
N GLU A 250 15.08 -9.21 1.00
CA GLU A 250 15.93 -8.61 -0.01
C GLU A 250 15.46 -9.24 -1.33
N ALA A 251 14.56 -8.53 -2.01
CA ALA A 251 13.98 -9.05 -3.22
C ALA A 251 15.13 -9.25 -4.20
N GLN A 252 15.38 -10.52 -4.53
CA GLN A 252 16.21 -10.82 -5.67
C GLN A 252 15.47 -10.20 -6.86
N ILE A 253 16.06 -9.14 -7.43
CA ILE A 253 15.64 -8.58 -8.70
C ILE A 253 16.08 -9.60 -9.76
N ASP A 254 15.39 -10.74 -9.75
CA ASP A 254 15.45 -11.73 -10.78
C ASP A 254 14.85 -11.16 -12.06
N LEU A 255 15.02 -11.91 -13.14
CA LEU A 255 14.51 -11.63 -14.47
C LEU A 255 13.16 -10.89 -14.41
N PRO A 256 13.04 -9.64 -14.92
CA PRO A 256 11.77 -8.95 -14.92
C PRO A 256 10.78 -9.82 -15.68
N ARG A 257 9.78 -10.36 -15.00
CA ARG A 257 8.71 -11.11 -15.65
C ARG A 257 7.75 -10.10 -16.29
N PRO A 258 7.02 -10.47 -17.36
CA PRO A 258 5.96 -9.62 -17.86
C PRO A 258 4.96 -9.30 -16.74
N VAL A 259 4.49 -8.05 -16.72
CA VAL A 259 3.43 -7.60 -15.81
C VAL A 259 2.18 -8.40 -16.10
N ASP A 260 1.43 -8.77 -15.06
CA ASP A 260 0.14 -9.43 -15.20
C ASP A 260 -0.82 -8.57 -16.03
N ALA A 261 -1.13 -8.99 -17.25
CA ALA A 261 -1.87 -8.16 -18.20
C ALA A 261 -3.30 -7.84 -17.74
N ARG A 262 -3.84 -8.55 -16.73
CA ARG A 262 -5.13 -8.21 -16.10
C ARG A 262 -5.09 -6.85 -15.41
N PHE A 263 -3.91 -6.23 -15.21
CA PHE A 263 -3.83 -4.85 -14.76
C PHE A 263 -4.65 -3.91 -15.67
N ILE A 264 -4.70 -4.16 -16.98
CA ILE A 264 -5.39 -3.31 -17.96
C ILE A 264 -6.92 -3.36 -17.82
N THR A 265 -7.43 -4.45 -17.25
CA THR A 265 -8.85 -4.65 -16.92
C THR A 265 -9.13 -4.41 -15.45
N GLN A 266 -8.11 -4.02 -14.67
CA GLN A 266 -8.17 -3.90 -13.21
C GLN A 266 -8.62 -5.21 -12.52
N PHE A 267 -8.29 -6.36 -13.13
CA PHE A 267 -8.73 -7.68 -12.69
C PHE A 267 -10.26 -7.83 -12.66
N ASN A 268 -10.96 -7.12 -13.55
CA ASN A 268 -12.38 -7.33 -13.76
C ASN A 268 -12.62 -8.69 -14.42
N SER A 269 -13.34 -9.57 -13.70
CA SER A 269 -13.78 -10.92 -14.11
C SER A 269 -14.45 -11.08 -15.49
N ARG A 270 -14.75 -9.99 -16.19
CA ARG A 270 -15.31 -10.00 -17.55
C ARG A 270 -14.27 -9.68 -18.62
N GLY A 271 -13.06 -9.30 -18.23
CA GLY A 271 -11.97 -8.92 -19.13
C GLY A 271 -12.09 -7.52 -19.75
N TRP A 272 -13.04 -6.68 -19.32
CA TRP A 272 -13.28 -5.39 -19.98
C TRP A 272 -12.14 -4.39 -19.79
N VAL A 273 -11.68 -3.80 -20.88
CA VAL A 273 -10.69 -2.71 -20.85
C VAL A 273 -11.40 -1.38 -20.59
N GLY A 274 -11.14 -0.77 -19.43
CA GLY A 274 -11.73 0.51 -19.04
C GLY A 274 -10.99 1.71 -19.65
N LEU A 275 -11.59 2.39 -20.63
CA LEU A 275 -10.95 3.49 -21.35
C LEU A 275 -10.53 4.68 -20.44
N SER A 276 -11.37 5.02 -19.45
CA SER A 276 -11.14 6.11 -18.48
C SER A 276 -10.17 5.76 -17.36
N GLU A 277 -9.66 4.53 -17.35
CA GLU A 277 -8.98 3.97 -16.18
C GLU A 277 -7.46 4.04 -16.26
N PHE A 278 -6.91 4.40 -17.42
CA PHE A 278 -5.46 4.44 -17.62
C PHE A 278 -4.79 5.64 -16.94
N ALA A 279 -5.48 6.77 -16.82
CA ALA A 279 -4.98 7.97 -16.13
C ALA A 279 -6.15 8.85 -15.63
N PRO A 280 -5.94 9.75 -14.64
CA PRO A 280 -7.02 10.53 -14.01
C PRO A 280 -7.63 11.61 -14.90
N THR A 281 -6.92 12.08 -15.93
CA THR A 281 -7.40 13.10 -16.88
C THR A 281 -7.18 12.65 -18.31
N TYR A 282 -7.93 13.22 -19.27
CA TYR A 282 -7.76 12.91 -20.69
C TYR A 282 -6.34 13.23 -21.18
N ASP A 283 -5.79 14.37 -20.78
CA ASP A 283 -4.45 14.83 -21.19
C ASP A 283 -3.35 13.89 -20.66
N ALA A 284 -3.54 13.28 -19.50
CA ALA A 284 -2.63 12.27 -18.96
C ALA A 284 -2.88 10.86 -19.53
N ASN A 285 -4.01 10.64 -20.21
CA ASN A 285 -4.43 9.33 -20.72
C ASN A 285 -4.06 9.16 -22.20
N ILE A 286 -2.77 8.95 -22.46
CA ILE A 286 -2.22 8.73 -23.82
C ILE A 286 -2.92 7.59 -24.56
N TYR A 287 -3.33 6.54 -23.82
CA TYR A 287 -4.06 5.41 -24.37
C TYR A 287 -5.40 5.83 -24.99
N LEU A 288 -6.20 6.63 -24.27
CA LEU A 288 -7.47 7.15 -24.76
C LEU A 288 -7.27 8.09 -25.95
N GLN A 289 -6.23 8.94 -25.92
CA GLN A 289 -5.90 9.83 -27.04
C GLN A 289 -5.61 9.04 -28.32
N LEU A 290 -4.81 7.97 -28.22
CA LEU A 290 -4.51 7.08 -29.34
C LEU A 290 -5.77 6.37 -29.86
N LEU A 291 -6.64 5.89 -28.97
CA LEU A 291 -7.91 5.31 -29.40
C LEU A 291 -8.81 6.32 -30.11
N HIS A 292 -8.84 7.58 -29.66
CA HIS A 292 -9.56 8.63 -30.38
C HIS A 292 -8.95 8.90 -31.76
N GLN A 293 -7.63 8.97 -31.85
CA GLN A 293 -6.90 9.24 -33.09
C GLN A 293 -7.11 8.14 -34.14
N TYR A 294 -6.96 6.87 -33.77
CA TYR A 294 -6.98 5.75 -34.71
C TYR A 294 -8.36 5.09 -34.87
N CYS A 295 -9.21 5.16 -33.84
CA CYS A 295 -10.48 4.42 -33.78
C CYS A 295 -11.71 5.32 -33.58
N GLY A 296 -11.53 6.65 -33.49
CA GLY A 296 -12.65 7.56 -33.21
C GLY A 296 -13.26 7.39 -31.81
N GLY A 297 -12.55 6.72 -30.89
CA GLY A 297 -12.97 6.50 -29.51
C GLY A 297 -14.03 5.40 -29.32
N LYS A 298 -14.30 4.57 -30.34
CA LYS A 298 -15.31 3.50 -30.29
C LYS A 298 -14.67 2.13 -30.49
N SER A 299 -14.48 1.39 -29.40
CA SER A 299 -14.20 -0.05 -29.46
C SER A 299 -14.30 -0.64 -28.05
N ASN A 300 -15.15 -1.64 -27.86
CA ASN A 300 -15.18 -2.40 -26.62
C ASN A 300 -14.15 -3.52 -26.74
N GLN A 301 -13.09 -3.49 -25.93
CA GLN A 301 -12.07 -4.54 -25.95
C GLN A 301 -12.17 -5.41 -24.71
N ARG A 302 -11.82 -6.69 -24.88
CA ARG A 302 -11.74 -7.67 -23.80
C ARG A 302 -10.42 -8.38 -23.83
N LEU A 303 -9.80 -8.50 -22.67
CA LEU A 303 -8.64 -9.34 -22.41
C LEU A 303 -9.09 -10.60 -21.68
N PHE A 304 -8.66 -11.76 -22.18
CA PHE A 304 -8.91 -13.05 -21.55
C PHE A 304 -7.61 -13.69 -21.08
N ALA A 305 -7.62 -14.18 -19.84
CA ALA A 305 -6.57 -14.96 -19.20
C ALA A 305 -7.22 -16.09 -18.38
N ASN A 306 -6.55 -17.24 -18.20
CA ASN A 306 -7.03 -18.51 -17.61
C ASN A 306 -7.45 -18.47 -16.11
N THR A 307 -7.99 -17.36 -15.63
CA THR A 307 -8.31 -17.16 -14.21
C THR A 307 -9.74 -16.69 -13.98
N GLU A 308 -10.55 -16.57 -15.04
CA GLU A 308 -11.91 -16.04 -14.97
C GLU A 308 -12.92 -17.11 -15.38
N SER A 309 -13.56 -17.71 -14.38
CA SER A 309 -14.34 -18.95 -14.47
C SER A 309 -15.69 -18.88 -15.20
N ASN A 310 -16.00 -17.81 -15.94
CA ASN A 310 -17.35 -17.61 -16.49
C ASN A 310 -17.39 -16.88 -17.84
N ILE A 311 -16.34 -17.00 -18.65
CA ILE A 311 -16.34 -16.37 -19.97
C ILE A 311 -16.53 -17.44 -21.03
N GLU A 312 -17.69 -17.43 -21.67
CA GLU A 312 -17.86 -18.04 -23.00
C GLU A 312 -16.98 -17.28 -24.00
N ILE A 313 -15.76 -17.76 -24.19
CA ILE A 313 -14.92 -17.32 -25.31
C ILE A 313 -15.50 -18.01 -26.53
N LEU A 314 -16.20 -17.25 -27.37
CA LEU A 314 -16.73 -17.74 -28.64
C LEU A 314 -15.63 -18.52 -29.38
N GLN A 315 -15.83 -19.83 -29.50
CA GLN A 315 -15.03 -20.76 -30.31
C GLN A 315 -13.63 -21.15 -29.80
N ALA A 316 -13.27 -20.84 -28.55
CA ALA A 316 -12.07 -21.44 -27.94
C ALA A 316 -12.38 -22.83 -27.37
N THR A 317 -11.51 -23.81 -27.61
CA THR A 317 -11.57 -25.11 -26.93
C THR A 317 -11.12 -24.95 -25.47
N ASP A 318 -11.64 -25.77 -24.55
CA ASP A 318 -11.19 -25.79 -23.15
C ASP A 318 -9.65 -25.94 -23.07
N ASP A 319 -9.09 -26.81 -23.91
CA ASP A 319 -7.63 -27.00 -24.06
C ASP A 319 -6.87 -25.71 -24.38
N PHE A 320 -7.47 -24.76 -25.11
CA PHE A 320 -6.82 -23.47 -25.43
C PHE A 320 -6.89 -22.52 -24.24
N ILE A 321 -8.03 -22.48 -23.54
CA ILE A 321 -8.24 -21.64 -22.37
C ILE A 321 -7.21 -21.99 -21.29
N ASP A 322 -6.96 -23.29 -21.08
CA ASP A 322 -5.98 -23.79 -20.13
C ASP A 322 -4.53 -23.33 -20.44
N THR A 323 -4.24 -22.96 -21.69
CA THR A 323 -2.93 -22.44 -22.10
C THR A 323 -2.76 -20.94 -21.84
N LEU A 324 -3.84 -20.20 -21.54
CA LEU A 324 -3.73 -18.79 -21.27
C LEU A 324 -3.01 -18.57 -19.93
N ASP A 325 -2.16 -17.58 -19.89
CA ASP A 325 -1.41 -17.17 -18.71
C ASP A 325 -1.39 -15.64 -18.74
N PRO A 326 -1.92 -14.97 -17.70
CA PRO A 326 -2.01 -13.51 -17.70
C PRO A 326 -0.65 -12.83 -17.88
N ARG A 327 0.48 -13.51 -17.65
CA ARG A 327 1.85 -13.01 -17.85
C ARG A 327 2.47 -13.43 -19.18
N ARG A 328 2.09 -14.58 -19.73
CA ARG A 328 2.74 -15.11 -20.94
C ARG A 328 1.86 -15.13 -22.17
N LYS A 329 0.59 -15.48 -22.04
CA LYS A 329 -0.28 -15.74 -23.19
C LYS A 329 -1.70 -15.28 -22.91
N VAL A 330 -2.14 -14.23 -23.60
CA VAL A 330 -3.49 -13.69 -23.45
C VAL A 330 -4.20 -13.62 -24.79
N LEU A 331 -5.52 -13.76 -24.77
CA LEU A 331 -6.37 -13.52 -25.93
C LEU A 331 -6.97 -12.13 -25.81
N LEU A 332 -6.79 -11.31 -26.84
CA LEU A 332 -7.41 -10.00 -26.93
C LEU A 332 -8.48 -10.03 -28.01
N SER A 333 -9.63 -9.43 -27.70
CA SER A 333 -10.74 -9.30 -28.64
C SER A 333 -11.31 -7.89 -28.62
N ALA A 334 -11.97 -7.52 -29.71
CA ALA A 334 -12.73 -6.28 -29.81
C ALA A 334 -14.02 -6.50 -30.59
N GLY A 335 -15.04 -5.69 -30.27
CA GLY A 335 -16.31 -5.71 -30.98
C GLY A 335 -17.18 -4.48 -30.69
N ASP A 336 -18.24 -4.34 -31.49
CA ASP A 336 -19.21 -3.24 -31.34
C ASP A 336 -20.17 -3.47 -30.17
N ASN A 337 -20.44 -4.74 -29.83
CA ASN A 337 -21.36 -5.13 -28.76
C ASN A 337 -20.60 -5.78 -27.60
N LEU A 338 -21.19 -5.70 -26.41
CA LEU A 338 -20.60 -6.30 -25.20
C LEU A 338 -20.49 -7.84 -25.30
N ASP A 339 -21.39 -8.48 -26.05
CA ASP A 339 -21.52 -9.94 -26.07
C ASP A 339 -20.97 -10.59 -27.37
N ALA A 340 -20.46 -9.82 -28.32
CA ALA A 340 -19.96 -10.34 -29.59
C ALA A 340 -18.58 -9.80 -29.92
N SER A 341 -17.60 -10.70 -30.08
CA SER A 341 -16.28 -10.37 -30.60
C SER A 341 -16.30 -10.33 -32.12
N ASP A 342 -15.94 -9.19 -32.72
CA ASP A 342 -15.84 -9.02 -34.17
C ASP A 342 -14.43 -9.34 -34.69
N ALA A 343 -13.41 -9.18 -33.84
CA ALA A 343 -12.03 -9.54 -34.14
C ALA A 343 -11.26 -10.01 -32.89
N SER A 344 -10.21 -10.80 -33.09
CA SER A 344 -9.33 -11.27 -32.01
C SER A 344 -7.92 -11.59 -32.48
N PHE A 345 -6.94 -11.50 -31.58
CA PHE A 345 -5.60 -12.11 -31.76
C PHE A 345 -4.99 -12.53 -30.41
N ILE A 346 -3.98 -13.38 -30.49
CA ILE A 346 -3.22 -13.88 -29.35
C ILE A 346 -1.99 -13.02 -29.14
N LEU A 347 -1.69 -12.70 -27.89
CA LEU A 347 -0.47 -12.05 -27.47
C LEU A 347 0.35 -13.04 -26.65
N GLU A 348 1.53 -13.40 -27.16
CA GLU A 348 2.53 -14.16 -26.43
C GLU A 348 3.68 -13.24 -26.01
N ARG A 349 4.11 -13.34 -24.75
CA ARG A 349 5.06 -12.42 -24.14
C ARG A 349 6.16 -13.20 -23.45
N GLU A 350 7.39 -12.78 -23.70
CA GLU A 350 8.58 -13.40 -23.15
C GLU A 350 9.62 -12.33 -22.83
N ASN A 351 10.18 -12.42 -21.63
CA ASN A 351 11.33 -11.62 -21.25
C ASN A 351 12.52 -12.56 -21.14
N THR A 352 13.61 -12.24 -21.82
CA THR A 352 14.85 -13.03 -21.79
C THR A 352 16.02 -12.19 -21.31
N ILE A 353 17.00 -12.86 -20.70
CA ILE A 353 18.27 -12.26 -20.30
C ILE A 353 19.40 -12.90 -21.09
N SER A 354 20.21 -12.06 -21.71
CA SER A 354 21.58 -12.38 -22.14
C SER A 354 22.58 -11.57 -21.31
N ASP A 355 23.86 -11.96 -21.30
CA ASP A 355 24.91 -11.48 -20.40
C ASP A 355 24.70 -10.05 -19.85
N ASP A 356 24.58 -9.04 -20.71
CA ASP A 356 24.40 -7.63 -20.33
C ASP A 356 23.04 -7.01 -20.69
N ASP A 357 22.13 -7.77 -21.32
CA ASP A 357 20.90 -7.23 -21.91
C ASP A 357 19.64 -7.99 -21.48
N ILE A 358 18.54 -7.25 -21.35
CA ILE A 358 17.18 -7.76 -21.18
C ILE A 358 16.43 -7.52 -22.49
N THR A 359 15.82 -8.57 -23.04
CA THR A 359 14.94 -8.45 -24.20
C THR A 359 13.50 -8.64 -23.76
N ILE A 360 12.66 -7.64 -24.01
CA ILE A 360 11.21 -7.68 -23.80
C ILE A 360 10.56 -7.97 -25.15
N ALA A 361 10.00 -9.17 -25.32
CA ALA A 361 9.43 -9.59 -26.59
C ALA A 361 7.92 -9.82 -26.49
N MET A 362 7.21 -9.38 -27.52
CA MET A 362 5.79 -9.68 -27.74
C MET A 362 5.59 -10.25 -29.13
N ASN A 363 4.89 -11.37 -29.24
CA ASN A 363 4.48 -11.97 -30.50
C ASN A 363 2.97 -11.89 -30.64
N LEU A 364 2.50 -11.28 -31.73
CA LEU A 364 1.09 -11.22 -32.10
C LEU A 364 0.78 -12.34 -33.08
N SER A 365 -0.26 -13.13 -32.83
CA SER A 365 -0.55 -14.30 -33.66
C SER A 365 -2.04 -14.57 -33.80
N ASN A 366 -2.38 -15.40 -34.80
CA ASN A 366 -3.73 -15.91 -35.03
C ASN A 366 -4.80 -14.79 -35.14
N PHE A 367 -4.48 -13.71 -35.87
CA PHE A 367 -5.47 -12.67 -36.10
C PHE A 367 -6.66 -13.22 -36.89
N THR A 368 -7.86 -13.06 -36.31
CA THR A 368 -9.11 -13.58 -36.86
C THR A 368 -10.17 -12.48 -36.87
N ILE A 369 -10.91 -12.40 -37.98
CA ILE A 369 -12.09 -11.56 -38.15
C ILE A 369 -13.31 -12.46 -38.15
N HIS A 370 -14.25 -12.20 -37.24
CA HIS A 370 -15.46 -13.00 -37.03
C HIS A 370 -16.69 -12.41 -37.73
N SER A 371 -16.68 -11.11 -38.05
CA SER A 371 -17.78 -10.44 -38.76
C SER A 371 -17.29 -9.49 -39.85
N HIS A 372 -17.97 -9.49 -41.01
CA HIS A 372 -17.58 -8.71 -42.19
C HIS A 372 -18.02 -7.23 -42.16
N ARG A 373 -17.88 -6.56 -41.02
CA ARG A 373 -18.38 -5.20 -40.80
C ARG A 373 -17.34 -4.15 -41.19
N LYS A 374 -17.81 -2.95 -41.58
CA LYS A 374 -16.93 -1.80 -41.89
C LYS A 374 -16.04 -1.35 -40.71
N SER A 375 -16.31 -1.80 -39.47
CA SER A 375 -15.57 -1.49 -38.24
C SER A 375 -14.31 -2.36 -38.01
N GLU A 376 -14.05 -3.37 -38.84
CA GLU A 376 -12.91 -4.31 -38.68
C GLU A 376 -11.56 -3.62 -38.42
N ARG A 377 -11.22 -2.60 -39.22
CA ARG A 377 -9.94 -1.89 -39.09
C ARG A 377 -9.86 -1.08 -37.79
N GLN A 378 -10.98 -0.57 -37.29
CA GLN A 378 -11.04 0.15 -36.01
C GLN A 378 -10.85 -0.81 -34.83
N HIS A 379 -11.51 -1.97 -34.86
CA HIS A 379 -11.33 -3.01 -33.85
C HIS A 379 -9.89 -3.53 -33.83
N PHE A 380 -9.31 -3.77 -35.01
CA PHE A 380 -7.91 -4.17 -35.14
C PHE A 380 -6.96 -3.13 -34.49
N PHE A 381 -7.07 -1.85 -34.85
CA PHE A 381 -6.22 -0.81 -34.25
C PHE A 381 -6.45 -0.64 -32.75
N ALA A 382 -7.68 -0.76 -32.28
CA ALA A 382 -7.98 -0.68 -30.85
C ALA A 382 -7.29 -1.82 -30.06
N MET A 383 -7.31 -3.04 -30.62
CA MET A 383 -6.57 -4.16 -30.05
C MET A 383 -5.05 -3.94 -30.15
N LEU A 384 -4.55 -3.41 -31.26
CA LEU A 384 -3.13 -3.11 -31.46
C LEU A 384 -2.60 -2.08 -30.45
N ILE A 385 -3.37 -1.02 -30.17
CA ILE A 385 -3.05 -0.02 -29.14
C ILE A 385 -3.01 -0.66 -27.75
N THR A 386 -3.95 -1.57 -27.47
CA THR A 386 -4.00 -2.30 -26.19
C THR A 386 -2.81 -3.24 -26.03
N ALA A 387 -2.43 -3.96 -27.08
CA ALA A 387 -1.21 -4.77 -27.11
C ALA A 387 0.04 -3.91 -26.89
N ALA A 388 0.15 -2.78 -27.59
CA ALA A 388 1.25 -1.84 -27.44
C ALA A 388 1.34 -1.25 -26.03
N CYS A 389 0.20 -1.04 -25.36
CA CYS A 389 0.15 -0.60 -23.96
C CYS A 389 0.62 -1.69 -22.98
N ILE A 390 0.23 -2.95 -23.19
CA ILE A 390 0.73 -4.07 -22.39
C ILE A 390 2.25 -4.21 -22.56
N HIS A 391 2.73 -4.13 -23.81
CA HIS A 391 4.17 -4.16 -24.10
C HIS A 391 4.91 -2.98 -23.47
N ALA A 392 4.33 -1.77 -23.51
CA ALA A 392 4.91 -0.59 -22.86
C ALA A 392 4.98 -0.77 -21.33
N ALA A 393 3.98 -1.42 -20.72
CA ALA A 393 3.99 -1.73 -19.30
C ALA A 393 5.11 -2.73 -18.93
N ASP A 394 5.33 -3.76 -19.75
CA ASP A 394 6.43 -4.71 -19.56
C ASP A 394 7.80 -4.00 -19.65
N ARG A 395 7.97 -3.12 -20.64
CA ARG A 395 9.17 -2.28 -20.80
C ARG A 395 9.37 -1.34 -19.61
N PHE A 396 8.32 -0.63 -19.21
CA PHE A 396 8.35 0.29 -18.06
C PHE A 396 8.75 -0.45 -16.79
N HIS A 397 8.14 -1.61 -16.52
CA HIS A 397 8.47 -2.43 -15.36
C HIS A 397 9.93 -2.88 -15.37
N ALA A 398 10.44 -3.36 -16.52
CA ALA A 398 11.83 -3.75 -16.66
C ALA A 398 12.81 -2.59 -16.43
N LEU A 399 12.53 -1.41 -17.00
CA LEU A 399 13.35 -0.20 -16.83
C LEU A 399 13.38 0.27 -15.38
N GLN A 400 12.23 0.36 -14.72
CA GLN A 400 12.14 0.75 -13.31
C GLN A 400 12.90 -0.23 -12.39
N LEU A 401 12.86 -1.53 -12.70
CA LEU A 401 13.67 -2.52 -12.00
C LEU A 401 15.17 -2.32 -12.26
N GLN A 402 15.59 -1.95 -13.48
CA GLN A 402 17.00 -1.67 -13.76
C GLN A 402 17.51 -0.39 -13.08
N GLU A 403 16.69 0.66 -13.00
CA GLU A 403 17.03 1.89 -12.27
C GLU A 403 17.29 1.64 -10.78
N ALA A 404 16.63 0.63 -10.21
CA ALA A 404 16.81 0.24 -8.82
C ALA A 404 18.08 -0.62 -8.58
N ARG A 405 18.79 -1.07 -9.63
CA ARG A 405 19.98 -1.92 -9.52
C ARG A 405 21.26 -1.12 -9.48
N GLU A 406 22.27 -1.65 -8.79
CA GLU A 406 23.63 -1.07 -8.80
C GLU A 406 24.30 -1.17 -10.17
N ASN A 407 24.03 -2.26 -10.91
CA ASN A 407 24.57 -2.52 -12.25
C ASN A 407 23.41 -2.70 -13.26
N PRO A 408 22.90 -1.61 -13.86
CA PRO A 408 21.79 -1.67 -14.79
C PRO A 408 22.19 -2.37 -16.11
N ARG A 409 21.28 -3.18 -16.64
CA ARG A 409 21.39 -3.82 -17.96
C ARG A 409 20.68 -2.99 -19.02
N ASN A 410 21.06 -3.14 -20.29
CA ASN A 410 20.28 -2.50 -21.35
C ASN A 410 18.95 -3.24 -21.52
N VAL A 411 17.88 -2.48 -21.73
CA VAL A 411 16.57 -3.03 -22.04
C VAL A 411 16.29 -2.80 -23.51
N THR A 412 16.21 -3.89 -24.27
CA THR A 412 15.76 -3.89 -25.66
C THR A 412 14.35 -4.48 -25.75
N SER A 413 13.60 -4.09 -26.77
CA SER A 413 12.23 -4.58 -26.90
C SER A 413 11.82 -4.76 -28.35
N VAL A 414 10.95 -5.73 -28.61
CA VAL A 414 10.50 -6.05 -29.96
C VAL A 414 9.07 -6.61 -29.97
N ILE A 415 8.21 -6.02 -30.80
CA ILE A 415 6.94 -6.63 -31.19
C ILE A 415 7.12 -7.32 -32.54
N LYS A 416 6.72 -8.60 -32.63
CA LYS A 416 6.75 -9.45 -33.82
C LYS A 416 5.34 -9.97 -34.11
N SER A 417 5.17 -10.59 -35.28
CA SER A 417 3.96 -11.32 -35.62
C SER A 417 4.26 -12.60 -36.38
N ASP A 418 3.33 -13.54 -36.32
CA ASP A 418 3.19 -14.55 -37.36
C ASP A 418 2.74 -13.88 -38.68
N THR A 419 2.73 -14.62 -39.78
CA THR A 419 2.40 -14.09 -41.11
C THR A 419 0.96 -13.55 -41.25
N SER A 420 0.13 -13.56 -40.19
CA SER A 420 -1.27 -13.10 -40.23
C SER A 420 -1.44 -11.59 -40.09
N ILE A 421 -0.41 -10.85 -39.64
CA ILE A 421 -0.45 -9.39 -39.49
C ILE A 421 0.61 -8.74 -40.40
N ALA A 422 0.22 -7.66 -41.07
CA ALA A 422 1.12 -6.95 -41.97
C ALA A 422 2.30 -6.32 -41.22
N SER A 423 3.48 -6.32 -41.83
CA SER A 423 4.70 -5.76 -41.22
C SER A 423 4.58 -4.26 -40.90
N GLU A 424 3.80 -3.51 -41.67
CA GLU A 424 3.50 -2.10 -41.41
C GLU A 424 2.69 -1.88 -40.13
N ASP A 425 1.75 -2.79 -39.82
CA ASP A 425 0.97 -2.73 -38.59
C ASP A 425 1.85 -3.07 -37.38
N ILE A 426 2.80 -3.99 -37.54
CA ILE A 426 3.79 -4.30 -36.49
C ILE A 426 4.75 -3.13 -36.26
N ALA A 427 5.19 -2.45 -37.31
CA ALA A 427 5.98 -1.22 -37.17
C ALA A 427 5.16 -0.14 -36.43
N THR A 428 3.86 -0.03 -36.73
CA THR A 428 2.93 0.88 -36.05
C THR A 428 2.78 0.54 -34.56
N ALA A 429 2.62 -0.74 -34.22
CA ALA A 429 2.53 -1.19 -32.82
C ALA A 429 3.79 -0.85 -32.02
N ASN A 430 4.98 -1.08 -32.60
CA ASN A 430 6.26 -0.72 -31.98
C ASN A 430 6.35 0.80 -31.74
N ALA A 431 5.95 1.62 -32.73
CA ALA A 431 5.95 3.08 -32.59
C ALA A 431 4.99 3.55 -31.50
N ILE A 432 3.76 3.02 -31.46
CA ILE A 432 2.77 3.33 -30.41
C ILE A 432 3.30 2.92 -29.04
N SER A 433 3.89 1.74 -28.91
CA SER A 433 4.45 1.26 -27.65
C SER A 433 5.55 2.20 -27.11
N SER A 434 6.40 2.73 -27.99
CA SER A 434 7.42 3.71 -27.61
C SER A 434 6.82 5.04 -27.18
N VAL A 435 5.83 5.57 -27.90
CA VAL A 435 5.12 6.80 -27.50
C VAL A 435 4.47 6.65 -26.12
N ILE A 436 3.83 5.50 -25.85
CA ILE A 436 3.23 5.23 -24.54
C ILE A 436 4.32 5.16 -23.47
N LEU A 437 5.44 4.47 -23.73
CA LEU A 437 6.54 4.36 -22.77
C LEU A 437 7.15 5.73 -22.44
N ASP A 438 7.45 6.54 -23.44
CA ASP A 438 8.04 7.86 -23.25
C ASP A 438 7.12 8.72 -22.37
N HIS A 439 5.81 8.72 -22.67
CA HIS A 439 4.80 9.38 -21.83
C HIS A 439 4.76 8.85 -20.39
N LEU A 440 4.89 7.53 -20.19
CA LEU A 440 4.91 6.93 -18.85
C LEU A 440 6.13 7.33 -18.04
N LEU A 441 7.30 7.52 -18.68
CA LEU A 441 8.54 7.93 -18.01
C LEU A 441 8.57 9.43 -17.65
N GLU A 442 7.73 10.24 -18.30
CA GLU A 442 7.57 11.67 -18.00
C GLU A 442 6.65 11.96 -16.81
N LEU A 443 5.76 11.01 -16.46
CA LEU A 443 4.82 11.10 -15.34
C LEU A 443 5.48 10.79 -13.99
#